data_AF-A0A084DH78-F1
#
_entry.id   AF-A0A084DH78-F1
#
_cell.length_a   1.000
_cell.length_b   1.000
_cell.length_c   1.000
_cell.angle_alpha   90.00
_cell.angle_beta   90.00
_cell.angle_gamma   90.00
#
_symmetry.space_group_name_H-M   'P 1'
#
loop_
_entity.id
_entity.type
_entity.pdbx_description
1 polymer ?
#
loop_
_entity_poly.entity_id
_entity_poly.type
_entity_poly.pdbx_seq_one_letter_code
_entity_poly.pdbx_strand_id
1 'polypeptide(L)' 'MSIHIRSREALAAQRFVEATRNVDQAFRAVRGESDDEGSSAEYARAMSRLDRALDELALAQECFDRAVGGGAARDN' A
#
# COMPACT_ATOMS: atom_id res chain seq x y z
N MET A 1 23.24 20.10 -37.74
CA MET A 1 22.38 20.15 -36.53
C MET A 1 21.84 18.75 -36.21
N SER A 2 22.59 17.88 -35.51
CA SER A 2 22.16 16.50 -35.23
C SER A 2 22.52 15.95 -33.83
N ILE A 3 23.14 16.77 -32.97
CA ILE A 3 23.68 16.31 -31.68
C ILE A 3 22.61 16.31 -30.57
N HIS A 4 21.68 17.27 -30.63
CA HIS A 4 20.60 17.39 -29.64
C HIS A 4 19.51 16.30 -29.78
N ILE A 5 19.32 15.76 -31.00
CA ILE A 5 18.32 14.70 -31.25
C ILE A 5 18.82 13.38 -30.65
N ARG A 6 20.10 13.03 -30.83
CA ARG A 6 20.72 11.86 -30.18
C ARG A 6 20.69 11.94 -28.66
N SER A 7 20.84 13.14 -28.08
CA SER A 7 20.75 13.34 -26.64
C SER A 7 19.33 13.11 -26.09
N ARG A 8 18.29 13.59 -26.81
CA ARG A 8 16.89 13.39 -26.42
C ARG A 8 16.44 11.94 -26.60
N GLU A 9 16.89 11.29 -27.66
CA GLU A 9 16.63 9.88 -27.95
C GLU A 9 17.31 8.97 -26.92
N ALA A 10 18.57 9.23 -26.56
CA ALA A 10 19.27 8.49 -25.51
C ALA A 10 18.59 8.66 -24.14
N LEU A 11 18.12 9.85 -23.81
CA LEU A 11 17.37 10.10 -22.58
C LEU A 11 16.02 9.36 -22.55
N ALA A 12 15.33 9.29 -23.70
CA ALA A 12 14.10 8.52 -23.83
C ALA A 12 14.34 7.02 -23.67
N ALA A 13 15.41 6.49 -24.28
CA ALA A 13 15.81 5.09 -24.16
C ALA A 13 16.19 4.73 -22.70
N GLN A 14 16.93 5.60 -22.02
CA GLN A 14 17.27 5.41 -20.61
C GLN A 14 16.03 5.32 -19.72
N ARG A 15 15.09 6.26 -19.88
CA ARG A 15 13.82 6.26 -19.12
C ARG A 15 12.97 5.04 -19.41
N PHE A 16 12.96 4.56 -20.66
CA PHE A 16 12.22 3.36 -21.03
C PHE A 16 12.80 2.11 -20.36
N VAL A 17 14.13 1.95 -20.37
CA VAL A 17 14.81 0.84 -19.69
C VAL A 17 14.57 0.89 -18.18
N GLU A 18 14.66 2.08 -17.58
CA GLU A 18 14.41 2.29 -16.15
C GLU A 18 12.95 1.98 -15.78
N ALA A 19 12.00 2.44 -16.59
CA ALA A 19 10.58 2.12 -16.41
C ALA A 19 10.31 0.61 -16.53
N THR A 20 10.91 -0.05 -17.52
CA THR A 20 10.76 -1.50 -17.73
C THR A 20 11.33 -2.28 -16.55
N ARG A 21 12.48 -1.85 -16.02
CA ARG A 21 13.09 -2.44 -14.82
C ARG A 21 12.20 -2.29 -13.58
N ASN A 22 11.60 -1.12 -13.38
CA ASN A 22 10.68 -0.89 -12.26
C ASN A 22 9.41 -1.73 -12.39
N VAL A 23 8.89 -1.89 -13.61
CA VAL A 23 7.75 -2.76 -13.90
C VAL A 23 8.09 -4.22 -13.60
N ASP A 24 9.26 -4.70 -14.03
CA ASP A 24 9.73 -6.07 -13.73
C ASP A 24 9.90 -6.29 -12.22
N GLN A 25 10.44 -5.30 -11.50
CA GLN A 25 10.55 -5.35 -10.03
C GLN A 25 9.18 -5.40 -9.36
N ALA A 26 8.22 -4.58 -9.81
CA ALA A 26 6.85 -4.59 -9.30
C ALA A 26 6.15 -5.93 -9.57
N PHE A 27 6.33 -6.52 -10.76
CA PHE A 27 5.77 -7.83 -11.09
C PHE A 27 6.37 -8.95 -10.23
N ARG A 28 7.69 -8.92 -9.96
CA ARG A 28 8.34 -9.87 -9.06
C ARG A 28 7.84 -9.73 -7.63
N ALA A 29 7.64 -8.51 -7.14
CA ALA A 29 7.05 -8.25 -5.82
C ALA A 29 5.62 -8.77 -5.72
N VAL A 30 4.80 -8.58 -6.77
CA VAL A 30 3.42 -9.09 -6.83
C VAL A 30 3.35 -10.62 -6.93
N ARG A 31 4.29 -11.26 -7.63
CA ARG A 31 4.34 -12.72 -7.76
C ARG A 31 4.78 -13.46 -6.49
N GLY A 32 5.28 -12.76 -5.47
CA GLY A 32 5.53 -13.38 -4.17
C GLY A 32 6.78 -14.27 -4.09
N GLU A 33 7.74 -14.11 -5.01
CA GLU A 33 9.09 -14.67 -4.88
C GLU A 33 10.05 -13.53 -4.56
N SER A 34 9.78 -12.84 -3.46
CA SER A 34 10.89 -12.29 -2.67
C SER A 34 11.40 -13.49 -1.89
N ASP A 35 12.57 -13.95 -2.30
CA ASP A 35 13.39 -15.02 -1.73
C ASP A 35 13.91 -14.66 -0.33
N ASP A 36 13.03 -14.08 0.49
CA ASP A 36 13.20 -13.98 1.91
C ASP A 36 12.03 -14.77 2.47
N GLU A 37 12.39 -15.88 3.09
CA GLU A 37 11.64 -16.54 4.14
C GLU A 37 11.30 -15.47 5.19
N GLY A 38 10.30 -14.64 4.88
CA GLY A 38 9.69 -13.67 5.76
C GLY A 38 9.17 -14.49 6.91
N SER A 39 10.03 -14.61 7.93
CA SER A 39 9.91 -15.52 9.05
C SER A 39 8.46 -15.58 9.47
N SER A 40 7.89 -16.77 9.63
CA SER A 40 6.51 -16.97 10.11
C SER A 40 6.13 -16.03 11.29
N ALA A 41 7.13 -15.59 12.08
CA ALA A 41 7.03 -14.54 13.07
C ALA A 41 6.59 -13.14 12.54
N GLU A 42 7.09 -12.65 11.41
CA GLU A 42 6.66 -11.37 10.81
C GLU A 42 5.24 -11.43 10.27
N TYR A 43 4.83 -12.56 9.68
CA TYR A 43 3.44 -12.78 9.29
C TYR A 43 2.52 -12.82 10.52
N ALA A 44 2.89 -13.55 11.57
CA ALA A 44 2.13 -13.57 12.82
C ALA A 44 2.03 -12.17 13.44
N ARG A 45 3.11 -11.39 13.43
CA ARG A 45 3.11 -9.99 13.91
C ARG A 45 2.23 -9.09 13.06
N ALA A 46 2.21 -9.26 11.74
CA ALA A 46 1.33 -8.52 10.85
C ALA A 46 -0.15 -8.85 11.14
N MET A 47 -0.45 -10.14 11.35
CA MET A 47 -1.81 -10.60 11.68
C MET A 47 -2.29 -10.05 13.03
N SER A 48 -1.46 -10.12 14.08
CA SER A 48 -1.82 -9.54 15.38
C SER A 48 -2.02 -8.03 15.35
N ARG A 49 -1.29 -7.31 14.49
CA ARG A 49 -1.51 -5.86 14.28
C ARG A 49 -2.82 -5.59 13.57
N LEU A 50 -3.21 -6.45 12.62
CA LEU A 50 -4.48 -6.33 11.92
C LEU A 50 -5.67 -6.61 12.86
N ASP A 51 -5.63 -7.70 13.62
CA ASP A 51 -6.70 -8.04 14.58
C ASP A 51 -6.93 -6.89 15.57
N ARG A 52 -5.85 -6.33 16.13
CA ARG A 52 -5.93 -5.18 17.02
C ARG A 52 -6.56 -3.95 16.35
N ALA A 53 -6.21 -3.67 15.09
CA ALA A 53 -6.78 -2.53 14.37
C ALA A 53 -8.29 -2.71 14.11
N LEU A 54 -8.74 -3.95 13.89
CA LEU A 54 -10.15 -4.28 13.72
C LEU A 54 -10.92 -4.14 15.04
N ASP A 55 -10.35 -4.57 16.16
CA ASP A 55 -10.94 -4.37 17.49
C ASP A 55 -11.08 -2.87 17.83
N GLU A 56 -10.03 -2.08 17.58
CA GLU A 56 -10.06 -0.63 17.79
C GLU A 56 -11.10 0.06 16.88
N LEU A 57 -11.26 -0.42 15.64
CA LEU A 57 -12.28 0.09 14.71
C LEU A 57 -13.70 -0.22 15.22
N ALA A 58 -13.96 -1.43 15.70
CA ALA A 58 -15.26 -1.80 16.24
C ALA A 58 -15.63 -0.95 17.46
N LEU A 59 -14.69 -0.71 18.38
CA LEU A 59 -14.89 0.18 19.53
C LEU A 59 -15.16 1.62 19.09
N ALA A 60 -14.46 2.12 18.09
CA ALA A 60 -14.69 3.47 17.55
C ALA A 60 -16.10 3.59 16.93
N GLN A 61 -16.55 2.56 16.22
CA GLN A 61 -17.90 2.51 15.66
C GLN A 61 -18.97 2.51 16.76
N GLU A 62 -18.84 1.70 17.81
CA GLU A 62 -19.78 1.71 18.94
C GLU A 62 -19.83 3.08 19.64
N CYS A 63 -18.68 3.73 19.82
CA CYS A 63 -18.62 5.07 20.40
C CYS A 63 -19.35 6.09 19.52
N PHE A 64 -19.15 6.01 18.20
CA PHE A 64 -19.83 6.88 17.24
C PHE A 64 -21.34 6.66 17.26
N ASP A 65 -21.79 5.40 17.21
CA ASP A 65 -23.21 5.05 17.22
C ASP A 65 -23.89 5.51 18.52
N ARG A 66 -23.20 5.43 19.66
CA ARG A 66 -23.71 6.00 20.92
C ARG A 66 -23.79 7.52 20.90
N ALA A 67 -22.78 8.19 20.34
CA ALA A 67 -22.76 9.64 20.23
C ALA A 67 -23.88 10.16 19.31
N VAL A 68 -24.11 9.47 18.18
CA VAL A 68 -25.15 9.83 17.21
C VAL A 68 -26.53 9.39 17.68
N GLY A 69 -26.68 8.16 18.18
CA GLY A 69 -27.94 7.61 18.69
C GLY A 69 -28.43 8.28 19.98
N GLY A 70 -27.51 8.73 20.84
CA GLY A 70 -27.82 9.54 22.02
C GLY A 70 -28.27 10.97 21.70
N GLY A 71 -27.93 11.48 20.50
CA GLY A 71 -28.42 12.77 19.98
C GLY A 71 -29.87 12.69 19.49
N ALA A 72 -30.24 11.60 18.82
CA ALA A 72 -31.59 11.42 18.27
C ALA A 72 -32.68 11.26 19.36
N ALA A 73 -32.33 10.79 20.56
CA ALA A 73 -33.27 10.63 21.67
C ALA A 73 -33.53 11.92 22.48
N ARG A 74 -32.82 13.02 22.19
CA ARG A 74 -32.95 14.31 22.90
C ARG A 74 -33.74 15.37 22.15
N ASP A 75 -34.17 15.09 20.92
CA ASP A 75 -34.95 15.99 20.05
C ASP A 75 -36.43 15.59 19.92
N ASN A 76 -37.02 14.89 20.90
CA ASN A 76 -38.47 14.65 20.98
C ASN A 76 -39.04 14.95 22.37
#